data_AF-A0A8H2X613-F1
#
_entry.id   AF-A0A8H2X613-F1
#
_cell.length_a   1.000
_cell.length_b   1.000
_cell.length_c   1.000
_cell.angle_alpha   90.00
_cell.angle_beta   90.00
_cell.angle_gamma   90.00
#
_symmetry.space_group_name_H-M   'P 1'
#
loop_
_entity.id
_entity.type
_entity.pdbx_description
1 polymer ?
#
loop_
_entity_poly.entity_id
_entity_poly.type
_entity_poly.pdbx_seq_one_letter_code
_entity_poly.pdbx_strand_id
1 'polypeptide(L)'
;MNNTCPADDLPDYCAQIVSNPDISGIGVRVAVYVQTFLSMMVASLLPYHEKAFRDTSRNSYVVSTSLMIASLIQWKTQGLSLFDALIVTMLTTIMTAFVTVNGPYIRTLGLSINISSFLFTTFWVYWGLQVWNDPRTFGIPREGCTASTDTVFVVFGRNVSVTNSGLRGFAMFIFAIGSISALSALWQCITWSVRYGVGSARTAKENAAARFARELRNRKTRSGGRGQHMTRFGGMVGLIYMIVTTEQIVKHNPDVSSQVDKWTYSQTIALIMLGAKYTIMSTCPAEPEPSFCTSIISNADIAGRGVRISIYAGTILSMTVASFIPYHEKAFRDSSRNAYIVSTSLMIASLIEWKTHGLSLFDALIVTMLTTMMTTFVTVNGPYIRTLGLSINIASFLFTTFWCYWGLQVWQDPSTFGVPRDGENCTASTETIFVVFGHNVGVINSSVRNFALSMFAIGIISAFASLCYSTKWLATYTISGATAAKDNAAMRYARKLRLTKGQHMSRYGGLAGMIYLIVTIEQMVDRNNVKDQLSEWTYSQTIALIMLLQQIMDCISYFKEEIEYRGAKNAQRQRDQNERERLRMEAQARTSAV
;
A
#
# COMPACT_ATOMS: atom_id res chain seq x y z
N MET A 1 13.04 -41.50 25.80
CA MET A 1 14.11 -40.92 24.97
C MET A 1 13.73 -39.48 24.72
N ASN A 2 14.46 -38.54 25.34
CA ASN A 2 14.21 -37.10 25.23
C ASN A 2 14.68 -36.62 23.85
N ASN A 3 13.74 -36.51 22.91
CA ASN A 3 13.95 -35.75 21.67
C ASN A 3 13.71 -34.28 21.98
N THR A 4 14.67 -33.62 22.61
CA THR A 4 14.76 -32.17 22.54
C THR A 4 15.16 -31.83 21.12
N CYS A 5 14.29 -31.13 20.39
CA CYS A 5 14.67 -30.49 19.13
C CYS A 5 16.00 -29.75 19.34
N PRO A 6 16.96 -29.81 18.39
CA PRO A 6 18.09 -28.90 18.44
C PRO A 6 17.51 -27.48 18.56
N ALA A 7 17.95 -26.74 19.57
CA ALA A 7 17.62 -25.32 19.64
C ALA A 7 18.07 -24.72 18.31
N ASP A 8 17.14 -24.11 17.55
CA ASP A 8 17.50 -23.36 16.35
C ASP A 8 18.67 -22.45 16.73
N ASP A 9 19.81 -22.62 16.05
CA ASP A 9 21.00 -21.81 16.27
C ASP A 9 20.58 -20.36 16.13
N LEU A 10 20.46 -19.66 17.28
CA LEU A 10 20.15 -18.24 17.30
C LEU A 10 21.15 -17.57 16.36
N PRO A 11 20.68 -16.83 15.33
CA PRO A 11 21.58 -16.23 14.35
C PRO A 11 22.69 -15.48 15.09
N ASP A 12 23.94 -15.81 14.80
CA ASP A 12 25.08 -15.20 15.48
C ASP A 12 25.28 -13.78 14.94
N TYR A 13 24.45 -12.85 15.43
CA TYR A 13 24.54 -11.41 15.20
C TYR A 13 25.88 -10.82 15.67
N CYS A 14 26.71 -11.61 16.36
CA CYS A 14 28.01 -11.19 16.84
C CYS A 14 29.10 -11.38 15.79
N ALA A 15 29.10 -12.53 15.10
CA ALA A 15 30.12 -12.92 14.14
C ALA A 15 29.72 -12.71 12.67
N GLN A 16 28.43 -12.69 12.35
CA GLN A 16 27.95 -12.62 10.97
C GLN A 16 26.93 -11.49 10.78
N ILE A 17 26.94 -10.90 9.57
CA ILE A 17 25.95 -9.90 9.18
C ILE A 17 24.66 -10.63 8.79
N VAL A 18 23.71 -10.65 9.72
CA VAL A 18 22.36 -11.20 9.50
C VAL A 18 21.47 -10.10 8.94
N SER A 19 20.80 -10.37 7.82
CA SER A 19 19.97 -9.40 7.13
C SER A 19 18.53 -9.88 7.03
N ASN A 20 17.59 -8.97 7.29
CA ASN A 20 16.18 -9.25 7.11
C ASN A 20 15.75 -8.97 5.66
N PRO A 21 15.41 -10.00 4.86
CA PRO A 21 15.00 -9.82 3.47
C PRO A 21 13.69 -9.01 3.31
N ASP A 22 12.82 -8.92 4.32
CA ASP A 22 11.65 -8.04 4.26
C ASP A 22 11.99 -6.55 4.33
N ILE A 23 13.22 -6.21 4.69
CA ILE A 23 13.71 -4.83 4.80
C ILE A 23 14.63 -4.48 3.63
N SER A 24 15.64 -5.31 3.39
CA SER A 24 16.71 -5.05 2.43
C SER A 24 16.67 -5.97 1.20
N GLY A 25 15.67 -6.86 1.12
CA GLY A 25 15.52 -7.79 0.02
C GLY A 25 15.31 -7.13 -1.33
N ILE A 26 15.66 -7.86 -2.38
CA ILE A 26 15.65 -7.37 -3.76
C ILE A 26 14.29 -6.82 -4.18
N GLY A 27 13.19 -7.43 -3.76
CA GLY A 27 11.85 -6.97 -4.11
C GLY A 27 11.50 -5.63 -3.49
N VAL A 28 11.87 -5.37 -2.23
CA VAL A 28 11.68 -4.05 -1.58
C VAL A 28 12.53 -2.99 -2.29
N ARG A 29 13.80 -3.30 -2.59
CA ARG A 29 14.70 -2.38 -3.28
C ARG A 29 14.18 -2.02 -4.67
N VAL A 30 13.86 -3.00 -5.51
CA VAL A 30 13.31 -2.80 -6.86
C VAL A 30 11.99 -2.02 -6.79
N ALA A 31 11.12 -2.36 -5.82
CA ALA A 31 9.87 -1.64 -5.58
C ALA A 31 10.13 -0.15 -5.37
N VAL A 32 10.97 0.19 -4.40
CA VAL A 32 11.30 1.58 -4.08
C VAL A 32 11.96 2.28 -5.27
N TYR A 33 12.86 1.62 -6.00
CA TYR A 33 13.52 2.20 -7.19
C TYR A 33 12.51 2.56 -8.28
N VAL A 34 11.67 1.61 -8.66
CA VAL A 34 10.65 1.79 -9.69
C VAL A 34 9.65 2.87 -9.25
N GLN A 35 9.18 2.82 -8.00
CA GLN A 35 8.27 3.83 -7.46
C GLN A 35 8.85 5.24 -7.58
N THR A 36 10.10 5.44 -7.15
CA THR A 36 10.73 6.76 -7.17
C THR A 36 10.97 7.24 -8.58
N PHE A 37 11.47 6.35 -9.44
CA PHE A 37 11.76 6.66 -10.82
C PHE A 37 10.49 7.13 -11.53
N LEU A 38 9.40 6.37 -11.39
CA LEU A 38 8.09 6.76 -11.93
C LEU A 38 7.58 8.07 -11.32
N SER A 39 7.80 8.27 -10.01
CA SER A 39 7.42 9.51 -9.33
C SER A 39 8.16 10.73 -9.91
N MET A 40 9.46 10.58 -10.13
CA MET A 40 10.32 11.59 -10.75
C MET A 40 9.92 11.84 -12.20
N MET A 41 9.59 10.79 -12.96
CA MET A 41 9.07 10.93 -14.33
C MET A 41 7.75 11.70 -14.36
N VAL A 42 6.79 11.38 -13.49
CA VAL A 42 5.51 12.10 -13.40
C VAL A 42 5.75 13.58 -13.06
N ALA A 43 6.64 13.86 -12.10
CA ALA A 43 7.00 15.23 -11.74
C ALA A 43 7.65 16.00 -12.90
N SER A 44 8.51 15.34 -13.66
CA SER A 44 9.27 15.95 -14.75
C SER A 44 8.43 16.15 -16.02
N LEU A 45 7.60 15.16 -16.36
CA LEU A 45 6.82 15.13 -17.60
C LEU A 45 5.44 15.80 -17.46
N LEU A 46 4.83 15.76 -16.27
CA LEU A 46 3.48 16.24 -16.01
C LEU A 46 3.44 17.34 -14.92
N PRO A 47 4.25 18.40 -15.01
CA PRO A 47 4.37 19.41 -13.94
C PRO A 47 3.08 20.23 -13.70
N TYR A 48 2.14 20.19 -14.64
CA TYR A 48 0.86 20.91 -14.56
C TYR A 48 -0.27 20.06 -13.97
N HIS A 49 -0.06 18.76 -13.75
CA HIS A 49 -1.07 17.87 -13.17
C HIS A 49 -0.93 17.79 -11.65
N GLU A 50 -1.40 18.83 -10.96
CA GLU A 50 -1.30 18.98 -9.50
C GLU A 50 -1.75 17.75 -8.72
N LYS A 51 -2.88 17.18 -9.12
CA LYS A 51 -3.42 15.99 -8.46
C LYS A 51 -2.48 14.79 -8.58
N ALA A 52 -1.96 14.50 -9.77
CA ALA A 52 -1.09 13.35 -9.99
C ALA A 52 0.22 13.49 -9.19
N PHE A 53 0.81 14.69 -9.20
CA PHE A 53 2.03 14.96 -8.45
C PHE A 53 1.81 14.90 -6.94
N ARG A 54 0.72 15.48 -6.42
CA ARG A 54 0.37 15.45 -4.99
C ARG A 54 0.15 14.02 -4.50
N ASP A 55 -0.64 13.24 -5.24
CA ASP A 55 -0.97 11.86 -4.86
C ASP A 55 0.30 11.00 -4.87
N THR A 56 1.17 11.18 -5.86
CA THR A 56 2.46 10.49 -5.98
C THR A 56 3.42 10.85 -4.84
N SER A 57 3.58 12.15 -4.57
CA SER A 57 4.47 12.62 -3.49
C SER A 57 4.00 12.15 -2.12
N ARG A 58 2.69 12.20 -1.86
CA ARG A 58 2.10 11.70 -0.62
C ARG A 58 2.37 10.20 -0.45
N ASN A 59 2.20 9.42 -1.52
CA ASN A 59 2.48 7.98 -1.48
C ASN A 59 3.95 7.71 -1.13
N SER A 60 4.88 8.44 -1.74
CA SER A 60 6.31 8.30 -1.43
C SER A 60 6.65 8.66 0.01
N TYR A 61 6.08 9.75 0.56
CA TYR A 61 6.27 10.09 1.98
C TYR A 61 5.74 9.01 2.91
N VAL A 62 4.53 8.51 2.65
CA VAL A 62 3.92 7.47 3.48
C VAL A 62 4.77 6.22 3.44
N VAL A 63 5.11 5.70 2.25
CA VAL A 63 5.93 4.48 2.10
C VAL A 63 7.28 4.61 2.82
N SER A 64 7.99 5.73 2.67
CA SER A 64 9.28 5.90 3.34
C SER A 64 9.16 6.08 4.84
N THR A 65 8.13 6.79 5.31
CA THR A 65 7.87 6.92 6.74
C THR A 65 7.51 5.56 7.34
N SER A 66 6.71 4.76 6.64
CA SER A 66 6.41 3.38 7.02
C SER A 66 7.66 2.54 7.13
N LEU A 67 8.55 2.61 6.13
CA LEU A 67 9.81 1.86 6.12
C LEU A 67 10.66 2.21 7.35
N MET A 68 10.82 3.50 7.67
CA MET A 68 11.59 3.96 8.83
C MET A 68 10.96 3.55 10.17
N ILE A 69 9.64 3.71 10.32
CA ILE A 69 8.93 3.34 11.56
C ILE A 69 9.01 1.83 11.78
N ALA A 70 8.80 1.03 10.72
CA ALA A 70 8.90 -0.41 10.80
C ALA A 70 10.34 -0.85 11.15
N SER A 71 11.36 -0.20 10.59
CA SER A 71 12.76 -0.49 10.93
C SER A 71 13.13 -0.05 12.35
N LEU A 72 12.55 1.04 12.85
CA LEU A 72 12.68 1.47 14.24
C LEU A 72 12.06 0.46 15.22
N ILE A 73 10.86 -0.03 14.91
CA ILE A 73 10.20 -1.05 15.73
C ILE A 73 11.03 -2.33 15.71
N GLN A 74 11.42 -2.82 14.53
CA GLN A 74 12.27 -4.01 14.38
C GLN A 74 13.55 -3.88 15.20
N TRP A 75 14.24 -2.75 15.10
CA TRP A 75 15.46 -2.47 15.85
C TRP A 75 15.25 -2.56 17.37
N LYS A 76 14.09 -2.11 17.88
CA LYS A 76 13.79 -2.13 19.32
C LYS A 76 13.24 -3.46 19.82
N THR A 77 12.61 -4.28 18.98
CA THR A 77 11.94 -5.51 19.41
C THR A 77 12.75 -6.77 19.12
N GLN A 78 13.31 -6.88 17.91
CA GLN A 78 13.95 -8.11 17.42
C GLN A 78 15.44 -7.90 17.08
N GLY A 79 15.94 -6.67 17.20
CA GLY A 79 17.26 -6.29 16.69
C GLY A 79 17.22 -6.00 15.19
N LEU A 80 18.16 -5.18 14.73
CA LEU A 80 18.31 -4.83 13.32
C LEU A 80 19.79 -4.65 13.03
N SER A 81 20.29 -5.32 11.99
CA SER A 81 21.70 -5.18 11.60
C SER A 81 22.01 -3.78 11.10
N LEU A 82 23.28 -3.37 11.27
CA LEU A 82 23.76 -2.12 10.69
C LEU A 82 23.59 -2.10 9.17
N PHE A 83 23.79 -3.24 8.51
CA PHE A 83 23.57 -3.38 7.07
C PHE A 83 22.13 -3.01 6.68
N ASP A 84 21.12 -3.62 7.30
CA ASP A 84 19.72 -3.33 6.99
C ASP A 84 19.41 -1.85 7.26
N ALA A 85 19.97 -1.28 8.33
CA ALA A 85 19.77 0.11 8.67
C ALA A 85 20.38 1.08 7.64
N LEU A 86 21.53 0.73 7.06
CA LEU A 86 22.14 1.46 5.95
C LEU A 86 21.30 1.36 4.68
N ILE A 87 20.76 0.18 4.35
CA ILE A 87 19.86 0.02 3.21
C ILE A 87 18.60 0.88 3.37
N VAL A 88 17.95 0.85 4.54
CA VAL A 88 16.79 1.71 4.85
C VAL A 88 17.16 3.19 4.71
N THR A 89 18.36 3.57 5.17
CA THR A 89 18.88 4.94 5.03
C THR A 89 19.02 5.33 3.57
N MET A 90 19.56 4.45 2.73
CA MET A 90 19.71 4.71 1.29
C MET A 90 18.34 4.77 0.59
N LEU A 91 17.46 3.81 0.82
CA LEU A 91 16.11 3.75 0.24
C LEU A 91 15.29 5.00 0.57
N THR A 92 15.32 5.44 1.83
CA THR A 92 14.61 6.66 2.26
C THR A 92 15.25 7.93 1.70
N THR A 93 16.58 7.96 1.57
CA THR A 93 17.29 9.10 0.97
C THR A 93 17.03 9.23 -0.53
N ILE A 94 16.80 8.12 -1.25
CA ILE A 94 16.34 8.16 -2.66
C ILE A 94 15.00 8.93 -2.75
N MET A 95 14.08 8.74 -1.79
CA MET A 95 12.83 9.51 -1.73
C MET A 95 13.10 10.98 -1.38
N THR A 96 14.03 11.25 -0.46
CA THR A 96 14.43 12.61 -0.10
C THR A 96 14.97 13.37 -1.31
N ALA A 97 15.71 12.73 -2.22
CA ALA A 97 16.20 13.35 -3.44
C ALA A 97 15.03 13.81 -4.33
N PHE A 98 14.01 12.96 -4.52
CA PHE A 98 12.78 13.32 -5.22
C PHE A 98 12.07 14.52 -4.57
N VAL A 99 11.93 14.49 -3.25
CA VAL A 99 11.26 15.55 -2.48
C VAL A 99 12.02 16.87 -2.58
N THR A 100 13.33 16.86 -2.38
CA THR A 100 14.15 18.07 -2.33
C THR A 100 14.11 18.83 -3.66
N VAL A 101 14.20 18.11 -4.77
CA VAL A 101 14.11 18.69 -6.13
C VAL A 101 12.76 19.36 -6.38
N ASN A 102 11.69 18.79 -5.81
CA ASN A 102 10.33 19.29 -6.00
C ASN A 102 9.79 20.10 -4.80
N GLY A 103 10.63 20.38 -3.80
CA GLY A 103 10.26 20.99 -2.52
C GLY A 103 9.48 22.30 -2.64
N PRO A 104 9.87 23.25 -3.52
CA PRO A 104 9.13 24.49 -3.72
C PRO A 104 7.67 24.25 -4.12
N TYR A 105 7.42 23.22 -4.94
CA TYR A 105 6.07 22.88 -5.36
C TYR A 105 5.29 22.18 -4.25
N ILE A 106 5.92 21.20 -3.58
CA ILE A 106 5.29 20.43 -2.50
C ILE A 106 4.71 21.33 -1.41
N ARG A 107 5.44 22.40 -1.05
CA ARG A 107 4.99 23.39 -0.03
C ARG A 107 3.63 24.03 -0.34
N THR A 108 3.23 24.05 -1.60
CA THR A 108 1.97 24.68 -2.06
C THR A 108 0.77 23.74 -2.06
N LEU A 109 0.98 22.43 -1.92
CA LEU A 109 -0.03 21.39 -2.17
C LEU A 109 -0.99 21.10 -1.00
N GLY A 110 -0.93 21.90 0.08
CA GLY A 110 -1.89 21.89 1.19
C GLY A 110 -1.37 21.28 2.49
N LEU A 111 -2.25 21.21 3.51
CA LEU A 111 -1.85 20.81 4.87
C LEU A 111 -1.40 19.33 4.95
N SER A 112 -2.17 18.40 4.36
CA SER A 112 -1.91 16.96 4.49
C SER A 112 -0.51 16.57 4.01
N ILE A 113 -0.07 17.06 2.86
CA ILE A 113 1.26 16.76 2.32
C ILE A 113 2.38 17.43 3.11
N ASN A 114 2.14 18.62 3.68
CA ASN A 114 3.11 19.26 4.57
C ASN A 114 3.26 18.45 5.87
N ILE A 115 2.17 17.92 6.44
CA ILE A 115 2.24 17.01 7.59
C ILE A 115 3.05 15.76 7.23
N SER A 116 2.75 15.11 6.10
CA SER A 116 3.54 13.96 5.63
C SER A 116 5.02 14.29 5.44
N SER A 117 5.32 15.47 4.85
CA SER A 117 6.70 15.93 4.66
C SER A 117 7.40 16.19 6.00
N PHE A 118 6.72 16.79 6.98
CA PHE A 118 7.28 17.05 8.30
C PHE A 118 7.58 15.75 9.04
N LEU A 119 6.62 14.83 9.09
CA LEU A 119 6.80 13.51 9.72
C LEU A 119 7.96 12.77 9.07
N PHE A 120 7.93 12.64 7.74
CA PHE A 120 9.00 11.98 6.99
C PHE A 120 10.38 12.58 7.30
N THR A 121 10.53 13.91 7.20
CA THR A 121 11.85 14.54 7.40
C THR A 121 12.33 14.39 8.84
N THR A 122 11.41 14.47 9.82
CA THR A 122 11.74 14.27 11.24
C THR A 122 12.21 12.84 11.50
N PHE A 123 11.48 11.84 11.00
CA PHE A 123 11.89 10.44 11.13
C PHE A 123 13.17 10.13 10.36
N TRP A 124 13.37 10.72 9.18
CA TRP A 124 14.59 10.54 8.39
C TRP A 124 15.83 11.10 9.09
N VAL A 125 15.72 12.30 9.67
CA VAL A 125 16.79 12.89 10.51
C VAL A 125 17.04 12.04 11.73
N TYR A 126 15.99 11.67 12.47
CA TYR A 126 16.13 10.86 13.67
C TYR A 126 16.79 9.51 13.35
N TRP A 127 16.30 8.80 12.33
CA TRP A 127 16.85 7.53 11.87
C TRP A 127 18.32 7.65 11.50
N GLY A 128 18.67 8.61 10.64
CA GLY A 128 20.04 8.81 10.21
C GLY A 128 20.98 9.17 11.35
N LEU A 129 20.55 10.06 12.26
CA LEU A 129 21.35 10.37 13.46
C LEU A 129 21.52 9.14 14.35
N GLN A 130 20.50 8.29 14.53
CA GLN A 130 20.63 7.07 15.33
C GLN A 130 21.61 6.07 14.72
N VAL A 131 21.50 5.80 13.42
CA VAL A 131 22.37 4.85 12.70
C VAL A 131 23.84 5.32 12.72
N TRP A 132 24.07 6.61 12.52
CA TRP A 132 25.43 7.17 12.40
C TRP A 132 26.00 7.71 13.73
N ASN A 133 25.21 7.77 14.81
CA ASN A 133 25.72 8.21 16.10
C ASN A 133 26.76 7.23 16.65
N ASP A 134 26.52 5.92 16.59
CA ASP A 134 27.54 4.93 16.91
C ASP A 134 27.36 3.65 16.08
N PRO A 135 27.87 3.63 14.83
CA PRO A 135 27.70 2.47 13.96
C PRO A 135 28.40 1.22 14.51
N ARG A 136 29.38 1.35 15.42
CA ARG A 136 30.08 0.19 15.99
C ARG A 136 29.19 -0.64 16.90
N THR A 137 28.27 0.00 17.61
CA THR A 137 27.38 -0.65 18.58
C THR A 137 25.96 -0.82 18.04
N PHE A 138 25.67 -0.27 16.87
CA PHE A 138 24.33 -0.35 16.27
C PHE A 138 23.94 -1.80 15.98
N GLY A 139 22.83 -2.24 16.57
CA GLY A 139 22.24 -3.55 16.32
C GLY A 139 22.91 -4.72 17.04
N ILE A 140 23.93 -4.46 17.86
CA ILE A 140 24.71 -5.52 18.53
C ILE A 140 24.20 -5.75 19.96
N PRO A 141 23.95 -7.01 20.38
CA PRO A 141 23.46 -7.33 21.72
C PRO A 141 24.54 -7.34 22.83
N ARG A 142 25.84 -7.48 22.50
CA ARG A 142 26.94 -7.57 23.48
C ARG A 142 28.23 -6.89 23.00
N GLU A 143 29.05 -6.43 23.94
CA GLU A 143 30.39 -5.91 23.64
C GLU A 143 31.32 -7.04 23.14
N GLY A 144 32.12 -6.77 22.09
CA GLY A 144 33.07 -7.73 21.51
C GLY A 144 32.68 -8.33 20.16
N CYS A 145 31.51 -7.98 19.61
CA CYS A 145 31.05 -8.43 18.30
C CYS A 145 31.65 -7.63 17.14
N THR A 146 31.89 -8.31 16.01
CA THR A 146 32.55 -7.73 14.82
C THR A 146 31.61 -7.52 13.64
N ALA A 147 30.40 -8.08 13.64
CA ALA A 147 29.46 -7.97 12.52
C ALA A 147 29.24 -6.52 12.02
N SER A 148 29.09 -5.54 12.94
CA SER A 148 28.94 -4.14 12.54
C SER A 148 30.26 -3.48 12.10
N THR A 149 31.42 -3.95 12.57
CA THR A 149 32.73 -3.43 12.12
C THR A 149 33.09 -3.92 10.73
N ASP A 150 32.62 -5.11 10.38
CA ASP A 150 32.86 -5.77 9.10
C ASP A 150 31.92 -5.27 8.01
N THR A 151 30.84 -4.56 8.39
CA THR A 151 29.93 -3.92 7.43
C THR A 151 30.64 -2.81 6.65
N VAL A 152 30.59 -2.90 5.33
CA VAL A 152 31.21 -1.95 4.40
C VAL A 152 30.16 -1.06 3.76
N PHE A 153 30.45 0.24 3.67
CA PHE A 153 29.72 1.21 2.87
C PHE A 153 30.49 1.49 1.58
N VAL A 154 29.77 1.78 0.49
CA VAL A 154 30.42 2.08 -0.79
C VAL A 154 30.26 3.56 -1.13
N VAL A 155 31.36 4.23 -1.43
CA VAL A 155 31.38 5.63 -1.88
C VAL A 155 32.11 5.71 -3.20
N PHE A 156 31.42 6.09 -4.27
CA PHE A 156 31.99 6.12 -5.64
C PHE A 156 32.72 4.82 -6.05
N GLY A 157 32.13 3.66 -5.70
CA GLY A 157 32.72 2.35 -6.01
C GLY A 157 33.93 1.95 -5.14
N ARG A 158 34.26 2.71 -4.09
CA ARG A 158 35.29 2.36 -3.11
C ARG A 158 34.66 1.88 -1.80
N ASN A 159 35.19 0.78 -1.29
CA ASN A 159 34.81 0.21 0.00
C ASN A 159 35.36 1.09 1.12
N VAL A 160 34.48 1.55 1.99
CA VAL A 160 34.80 2.36 3.18
C VAL A 160 34.12 1.69 4.37
N SER A 161 34.88 1.35 5.42
CA SER A 161 34.27 0.84 6.66
C SER A 161 33.28 1.87 7.20
N VAL A 162 32.10 1.44 7.60
CA VAL A 162 31.06 2.31 8.17
C VAL A 162 31.56 3.01 9.45
N THR A 163 32.53 2.39 10.12
CA THR A 163 33.18 2.90 11.34
C THR A 163 34.18 4.02 11.08
N ASN A 164 34.47 4.35 9.81
CA ASN A 164 35.38 5.43 9.45
C ASN A 164 34.87 6.78 9.96
N SER A 165 35.69 7.49 10.75
CA SER A 165 35.31 8.77 11.37
C SER A 165 34.93 9.84 10.35
N GLY A 166 35.57 9.86 9.17
CA GLY A 166 35.27 10.81 8.11
C GLY A 166 33.90 10.58 7.48
N LEU A 167 33.58 9.33 7.14
CA LEU A 167 32.27 8.96 6.60
C LEU A 167 31.16 9.23 7.63
N ARG A 168 31.38 8.84 8.89
CA ARG A 168 30.46 9.11 10.00
C ARG A 168 30.22 10.62 10.19
N GLY A 169 31.29 11.41 10.25
CA GLY A 169 31.20 12.87 10.38
C GLY A 169 30.43 13.51 9.23
N PHE A 170 30.68 13.06 8.00
CA PHE A 170 29.93 13.50 6.83
C PHE A 170 28.44 13.13 6.90
N ALA A 171 28.11 11.89 7.24
CA ALA A 171 26.73 11.45 7.37
C ALA A 171 25.97 12.23 8.45
N MET A 172 26.57 12.37 9.65
CA MET A 172 26.01 13.17 10.75
C MET A 172 25.76 14.62 10.33
N PHE A 173 26.68 15.22 9.58
CA PHE A 173 26.52 16.57 9.03
C PHE A 173 25.32 16.67 8.06
N ILE A 174 25.16 15.70 7.15
CA ILE A 174 24.02 15.67 6.21
C ILE A 174 22.69 15.56 6.97
N PHE A 175 22.58 14.67 7.96
CA PHE A 175 21.35 14.54 8.76
C PHE A 175 21.11 15.77 9.65
N ALA A 176 22.15 16.43 10.15
CA ALA A 176 22.03 17.69 10.88
C ALA A 176 21.49 18.84 9.99
N ILE A 177 21.94 18.94 8.73
CA ILE A 177 21.32 19.85 7.75
C ILE A 177 19.86 19.44 7.49
N GLY A 178 19.59 18.13 7.46
CA GLY A 178 18.24 17.58 7.43
C GLY A 178 17.33 18.15 8.52
N SER A 179 17.84 18.36 9.74
CA SER A 179 17.09 18.96 10.85
C SER A 179 16.55 20.36 10.51
N ILE A 180 17.32 21.16 9.76
CA ILE A 180 16.88 22.48 9.28
C ILE A 180 15.69 22.32 8.32
N SER A 181 15.73 21.29 7.47
CA SER A 181 14.62 20.97 6.57
C SER A 181 13.38 20.51 7.34
N ALA A 182 13.55 19.73 8.41
CA ALA A 182 12.45 19.31 9.29
C ALA A 182 11.79 20.52 9.99
N LEU A 183 12.60 21.45 10.52
CA LEU A 183 12.10 22.71 11.10
C LEU A 183 11.38 23.57 10.07
N SER A 184 11.90 23.65 8.84
CA SER A 184 11.24 24.34 7.74
C SER A 184 9.88 23.70 7.42
N ALA A 185 9.80 22.37 7.37
CA ALA A 185 8.55 21.64 7.15
C ALA A 185 7.55 21.84 8.30
N LEU A 186 8.00 21.83 9.54
CA LEU A 186 7.18 22.15 10.73
C LEU A 186 6.59 23.56 10.63
N TRP A 187 7.41 24.54 10.27
CA TRP A 187 6.96 25.91 10.07
C TRP A 187 5.89 26.02 8.99
N GLN A 188 6.01 25.26 7.89
CA GLN A 188 4.98 25.19 6.86
C GLN A 188 3.68 24.56 7.39
N CYS A 189 3.77 23.48 8.17
CA CYS A 189 2.60 22.88 8.83
C CYS A 189 1.88 23.91 9.70
N ILE A 190 2.60 24.61 10.57
CA ILE A 190 2.03 25.65 11.45
C ILE A 190 1.37 26.75 10.60
N THR A 191 2.07 27.25 9.58
CA THR A 191 1.56 28.30 8.69
C THR A 191 0.27 27.86 7.99
N TRP A 192 0.20 26.62 7.52
CA TRP A 192 -0.99 26.07 6.89
C TRP A 192 -2.12 25.85 7.91
N SER A 193 -1.83 25.34 9.10
CA SER A 193 -2.81 25.18 10.17
C SER A 193 -3.43 26.53 10.58
N VAL A 194 -2.62 27.57 10.75
CA VAL A 194 -3.10 28.94 11.03
C VAL A 194 -3.98 29.46 9.89
N ARG A 195 -3.58 29.28 8.63
CA ARG A 195 -4.40 29.69 7.48
C ARG A 195 -5.74 28.95 7.40
N TYR A 196 -5.77 27.68 7.77
CA TYR A 196 -7.00 26.89 7.86
C TYR A 196 -7.87 27.30 9.05
N GLY A 197 -7.27 27.80 10.14
CA GLY A 197 -8.00 28.32 11.29
C GLY A 197 -8.60 29.71 11.06
N VAL A 198 -7.86 30.60 10.39
CA VAL A 198 -8.28 32.00 10.16
C VAL A 198 -9.15 32.17 8.90
N GLY A 199 -8.99 31.32 7.89
CA GLY A 199 -9.71 31.42 6.62
C GLY A 199 -10.33 30.10 6.19
N SER A 200 -11.18 30.15 5.15
CA SER A 200 -11.72 28.91 4.58
C SER A 200 -10.59 28.10 3.92
N ALA A 201 -10.62 26.77 4.08
CA ALA A 201 -9.67 25.86 3.45
C ALA A 201 -9.56 26.06 1.93
N ARG A 202 -10.66 26.48 1.29
CA ARG A 202 -10.75 26.76 -0.14
C ARG A 202 -9.96 28.01 -0.51
N THR A 203 -10.14 29.10 0.23
CA THR A 203 -9.40 30.36 0.01
C THR A 203 -7.89 30.15 0.21
N ALA A 204 -7.50 29.36 1.21
CA ALA A 204 -6.09 29.03 1.44
C ALA A 204 -5.47 28.25 0.26
N LYS A 205 -6.20 27.29 -0.32
CA LYS A 205 -5.77 26.53 -1.51
C LYS A 205 -5.70 27.42 -2.75
N GLU A 206 -6.73 28.22 -3.03
CA GLU A 206 -6.76 29.11 -4.20
C GLU A 206 -5.60 30.14 -4.16
N ASN A 207 -5.34 30.73 -2.99
CA ASN A 207 -4.21 31.65 -2.81
C ASN A 207 -2.83 30.95 -2.95
N ALA A 208 -2.73 29.67 -2.61
CA ALA A 208 -1.50 28.90 -2.81
C ALA A 208 -1.29 28.57 -4.29
N ALA A 209 -2.35 28.12 -4.99
CA ALA A 209 -2.32 27.86 -6.42
C ALA A 209 -1.97 29.12 -7.24
N ALA A 210 -2.55 30.27 -6.89
CA ALA A 210 -2.24 31.55 -7.54
C ALA A 210 -0.78 31.97 -7.35
N ARG A 211 -0.22 31.79 -6.14
CA ARG A 211 1.21 32.05 -5.88
C ARG A 211 2.12 31.16 -6.71
N PHE A 212 1.81 29.86 -6.77
CA PHE A 212 2.59 28.92 -7.58
C PHE A 212 2.54 29.26 -9.08
N ALA A 213 1.35 29.58 -9.60
CA ALA A 213 1.19 30.02 -10.99
C ALA A 213 2.03 31.27 -11.30
N ARG A 214 2.10 32.21 -10.36
CA ARG A 214 2.95 33.41 -10.47
C ARG A 214 4.43 33.05 -10.49
N GLU A 215 4.87 32.15 -9.62
CA GLU A 215 6.26 31.72 -9.53
C GLU A 215 6.71 30.94 -10.76
N LEU A 216 5.86 30.05 -11.30
CA LEU A 216 6.09 29.38 -12.57
C LEU A 216 6.22 30.38 -13.73
N ARG A 217 5.34 31.38 -13.78
CA ARG A 217 5.40 32.43 -14.81
C ARG A 217 6.70 33.22 -14.71
N ASN A 218 7.11 33.60 -13.49
CA ASN A 218 8.37 34.30 -13.24
C ASN A 218 9.60 33.44 -13.56
N ARG A 219 9.54 32.12 -13.37
CA ARG A 219 10.62 31.22 -13.78
C ARG A 219 10.71 31.11 -15.31
N LYS A 220 9.57 31.03 -16.00
CA LYS A 220 9.52 30.98 -17.47
C LYS A 220 10.11 32.25 -18.11
N THR A 221 9.95 33.43 -17.47
CA THR A 221 10.52 34.68 -17.97
C THR A 221 12.00 34.85 -17.61
N ARG A 222 12.47 34.29 -16.49
CA ARG A 222 13.89 34.37 -16.07
C ARG A 222 14.80 33.30 -16.66
N SER A 223 14.30 32.12 -17.02
CA SER A 223 15.16 31.06 -17.55
C SER A 223 15.18 31.05 -19.07
N GLY A 224 16.25 31.57 -19.68
CA GLY A 224 16.65 31.14 -21.02
C GLY A 224 16.75 29.60 -21.04
N GLY A 225 16.15 28.97 -22.05
CA GLY A 225 15.65 27.58 -22.03
C GLY A 225 16.60 26.42 -21.66
N ARG A 226 17.89 26.67 -21.37
CA ARG A 226 18.86 25.64 -20.97
C ARG A 226 18.90 25.33 -19.47
N GLY A 227 18.73 26.32 -18.59
CA GLY A 227 18.86 26.12 -17.13
C GLY A 227 17.70 25.34 -16.48
N GLN A 228 16.53 25.34 -17.13
CA GLN A 228 15.31 24.73 -16.58
C GLN A 228 15.24 23.22 -16.77
N HIS A 229 15.91 22.67 -17.79
CA HIS A 229 16.01 21.22 -18.00
C HIS A 229 16.98 20.56 -17.01
N MET A 230 18.09 21.22 -16.71
CA MET A 230 19.14 20.69 -15.83
C MET A 230 18.66 20.52 -14.38
N THR A 231 17.78 21.41 -13.90
CA THR A 231 17.17 21.30 -12.56
C THR A 231 16.09 20.22 -12.44
N ARG A 232 15.39 19.89 -13.55
CA ARG A 232 14.37 18.83 -13.56
C ARG A 232 14.99 17.43 -13.54
N PHE A 233 16.10 17.23 -14.26
CA PHE A 233 16.79 15.94 -14.31
C PHE A 233 17.94 15.81 -13.31
N GLY A 234 18.36 16.89 -12.63
CA GLY A 234 19.42 16.82 -11.60
C GLY A 234 19.11 15.80 -10.49
N GLY A 235 17.83 15.65 -10.14
CA GLY A 235 17.37 14.61 -9.21
C GLY A 235 17.58 13.18 -9.71
N MET A 236 17.57 12.95 -11.02
CA MET A 236 17.79 11.62 -11.61
C MET A 236 19.23 11.17 -11.44
N VAL A 237 20.20 12.08 -11.56
CA VAL A 237 21.61 11.73 -11.34
C VAL A 237 21.83 11.29 -9.89
N GLY A 238 21.28 12.05 -8.94
CA GLY A 238 21.30 11.67 -7.52
C GLY A 238 20.59 10.34 -7.26
N LEU A 239 19.43 10.12 -7.86
CA LEU A 239 18.69 8.87 -7.76
C LEU A 239 19.49 7.68 -8.31
N ILE A 240 20.08 7.80 -9.51
CA ILE A 240 20.90 6.75 -10.12
C ILE A 240 22.11 6.46 -9.23
N TYR A 241 22.81 7.50 -8.76
CA TYR A 241 23.93 7.34 -7.84
C TYR A 241 23.53 6.56 -6.59
N MET A 242 22.39 6.90 -5.98
CA MET A 242 21.93 6.25 -4.76
C MET A 242 21.48 4.79 -5.01
N ILE A 243 20.84 4.50 -6.14
CA ILE A 243 20.52 3.12 -6.55
C ILE A 243 21.81 2.31 -6.71
N VAL A 244 22.75 2.81 -7.52
CA VAL A 244 24.03 2.14 -7.76
C VAL A 244 24.79 1.92 -6.45
N THR A 245 24.81 2.93 -5.57
CA THR A 245 25.45 2.82 -4.27
C THR A 245 24.78 1.77 -3.38
N THR A 246 23.45 1.70 -3.37
CA THR A 246 22.72 0.69 -2.60
C THR A 246 23.04 -0.73 -3.09
N GLU A 247 23.03 -0.95 -4.41
CA GLU A 247 23.38 -2.25 -5.00
C GLU A 247 24.85 -2.60 -4.79
N GLN A 248 25.74 -1.60 -4.81
CA GLN A 248 27.13 -1.82 -4.45
C GLN A 248 27.30 -2.18 -2.97
N ILE A 249 26.56 -1.57 -2.05
CA ILE A 249 26.59 -1.96 -0.63
C ILE A 249 26.19 -3.43 -0.49
N VAL A 250 25.11 -3.88 -1.15
CA VAL A 250 24.70 -5.29 -1.13
C VAL A 250 25.78 -6.20 -1.69
N LYS A 251 26.35 -5.85 -2.85
CA LYS A 251 27.36 -6.69 -3.52
C LYS A 251 28.67 -6.81 -2.73
N HIS A 252 29.08 -5.78 -2.00
CA HIS A 252 30.38 -5.76 -1.29
C HIS A 252 30.30 -6.30 0.15
N ASN A 253 29.13 -6.72 0.62
CA ASN A 253 28.95 -7.42 1.90
C ASN A 253 28.56 -8.89 1.60
N PRO A 254 29.54 -9.80 1.40
CA PRO A 254 29.31 -11.12 0.82
C PRO A 254 28.39 -12.01 1.66
N ASP A 255 28.48 -11.94 2.99
CA ASP A 255 27.67 -12.71 3.94
C ASP A 255 26.16 -12.47 3.78
N VAL A 256 25.79 -11.34 3.16
CA VAL A 256 24.41 -10.87 3.06
C VAL A 256 23.80 -11.15 1.69
N SER A 257 24.61 -11.24 0.64
CA SER A 257 24.14 -11.33 -0.75
C SER A 257 23.13 -12.48 -0.97
N SER A 258 23.42 -13.67 -0.44
CA SER A 258 22.51 -14.82 -0.51
C SER A 258 21.24 -14.68 0.33
N GLN A 259 21.26 -13.86 1.39
CA GLN A 259 20.10 -13.61 2.25
C GLN A 259 19.10 -12.66 1.60
N VAL A 260 19.59 -11.58 0.96
CA VAL A 260 18.74 -10.51 0.41
C VAL A 260 18.27 -10.76 -1.03
N ASP A 261 18.88 -11.72 -1.72
CA ASP A 261 18.42 -12.16 -3.04
C ASP A 261 17.19 -13.09 -2.93
N LYS A 262 16.86 -13.56 -1.73
CA LYS A 262 15.66 -14.34 -1.46
C LYS A 262 14.41 -13.46 -1.52
N TRP A 263 13.44 -13.90 -2.31
CA TRP A 263 12.12 -13.29 -2.37
C TRP A 263 11.27 -13.74 -1.19
N THR A 264 10.70 -12.77 -0.49
CA THR A 264 9.71 -13.01 0.56
C THR A 264 8.31 -12.63 0.09
N TYR A 265 7.32 -13.11 0.83
CA TYR A 265 5.92 -12.73 0.66
C TYR A 265 5.72 -11.21 0.60
N SER A 266 6.32 -10.48 1.53
CA SER A 266 6.14 -9.04 1.67
C SER A 266 6.82 -8.25 0.56
N GLN A 267 7.98 -8.70 0.10
CA GLN A 267 8.65 -8.16 -1.09
C GLN A 267 7.76 -8.26 -2.34
N THR A 268 7.08 -9.39 -2.47
CA THR A 268 6.21 -9.69 -3.60
C THR A 268 4.96 -8.81 -3.58
N ILE A 269 4.32 -8.64 -2.42
CA ILE A 269 3.20 -7.70 -2.27
C ILE A 269 3.64 -6.28 -2.60
N ALA A 270 4.78 -5.82 -2.06
CA ALA A 270 5.28 -4.48 -2.30
C ALA A 270 5.45 -4.20 -3.81
N LEU A 271 5.98 -5.16 -4.56
CA LEU A 271 6.11 -5.04 -6.01
C LEU A 271 4.80 -5.09 -6.77
N ILE A 272 3.83 -5.91 -6.37
CA ILE A 272 2.54 -5.97 -7.08
C ILE A 272 1.68 -4.75 -6.75
N MET A 273 1.77 -4.22 -5.51
CA MET A 273 1.17 -2.94 -5.16
C MET A 273 1.72 -1.80 -6.03
N LEU A 274 2.96 -1.89 -6.48
CA LEU A 274 3.51 -1.01 -7.52
C LEU A 274 3.09 -1.40 -8.94
N GLY A 275 2.99 -2.70 -9.20
CA GLY A 275 2.54 -3.35 -10.45
C GLY A 275 1.09 -3.07 -10.84
N ALA A 276 0.33 -2.37 -9.99
CA ALA A 276 -0.85 -1.59 -10.40
C ALA A 276 -0.56 -0.57 -11.55
N LYS A 277 0.71 -0.44 -11.98
CA LYS A 277 1.16 0.12 -13.26
C LYS A 277 2.23 -0.75 -13.97
N TYR A 278 1.89 -1.98 -14.34
CA TYR A 278 2.64 -2.90 -15.23
C TYR A 278 3.50 -3.97 -14.53
N THR A 279 3.50 -5.16 -15.15
CA THR A 279 3.88 -6.47 -14.60
C THR A 279 5.12 -7.01 -15.29
N ILE A 280 6.14 -7.43 -14.53
CA ILE A 280 7.18 -8.40 -14.95
C ILE A 280 7.56 -9.22 -13.71
N MET A 281 7.76 -10.53 -13.85
CA MET A 281 8.27 -11.39 -12.78
C MET A 281 9.18 -12.48 -13.34
N SER A 282 10.28 -12.74 -12.63
CA SER A 282 11.27 -13.79 -12.90
C SER A 282 11.36 -14.75 -11.71
N THR A 283 11.57 -16.03 -11.98
CA THR A 283 11.65 -17.17 -11.04
C THR A 283 13.10 -17.53 -10.68
N CYS A 284 13.38 -18.00 -9.44
CA CYS A 284 14.48 -18.94 -9.05
C CYS A 284 14.53 -19.17 -7.50
N PRO A 285 15.38 -20.08 -6.97
CA PRO A 285 15.08 -21.45 -6.51
C PRO A 285 14.88 -21.60 -4.97
N ALA A 286 14.35 -22.75 -4.54
CA ALA A 286 13.97 -23.09 -3.17
C ALA A 286 15.13 -23.69 -2.32
N GLU A 287 15.15 -23.35 -1.03
CA GLU A 287 15.99 -23.94 0.05
C GLU A 287 15.09 -24.74 1.02
N PRO A 288 15.64 -25.56 1.96
CA PRO A 288 14.99 -26.77 2.44
C PRO A 288 13.68 -26.54 3.19
N GLU A 289 12.72 -27.40 2.89
CA GLU A 289 11.31 -27.30 3.27
C GLU A 289 11.09 -27.33 4.79
N PRO A 290 10.26 -26.43 5.34
CA PRO A 290 9.69 -26.60 6.67
C PRO A 290 8.94 -27.94 6.75
N SER A 291 9.01 -28.64 7.88
CA SER A 291 8.31 -29.91 8.07
C SER A 291 6.79 -29.72 8.25
N PHE A 292 6.10 -29.31 7.19
CA PHE A 292 4.63 -29.15 7.10
C PHE A 292 3.83 -30.45 7.32
N CYS A 293 4.47 -31.52 7.76
CA CYS A 293 3.89 -32.85 7.71
C CYS A 293 3.02 -33.16 8.95
N THR A 294 3.40 -32.69 10.13
CA THR A 294 2.74 -33.09 11.40
C THR A 294 2.09 -31.95 12.17
N SER A 295 2.38 -30.69 11.85
CA SER A 295 1.75 -29.53 12.50
C SER A 295 1.46 -28.41 11.51
N ILE A 296 0.43 -27.60 11.81
CA ILE A 296 0.10 -26.43 11.01
C ILE A 296 1.13 -25.33 11.32
N ILE A 297 1.97 -25.03 10.33
CA ILE A 297 2.91 -23.90 10.36
C ILE A 297 2.24 -22.74 9.63
N SER A 298 1.98 -21.65 10.36
CA SER A 298 1.31 -20.46 9.83
C SER A 298 2.29 -19.30 9.66
N ASN A 299 2.16 -18.58 8.55
CA ASN A 299 3.01 -17.43 8.27
C ASN A 299 2.39 -16.13 8.82
N ALA A 300 3.05 -15.51 9.81
CA ALA A 300 2.60 -14.27 10.45
C ALA A 300 2.61 -13.05 9.50
N ASP A 301 3.35 -13.05 8.41
CA ASP A 301 3.30 -12.00 7.39
C ASP A 301 2.07 -12.10 6.47
N ILE A 302 1.43 -13.27 6.43
CA ILE A 302 0.21 -13.52 5.64
C ILE A 302 -1.02 -13.39 6.52
N ALA A 303 -1.04 -14.17 7.61
CA ALA A 303 -2.19 -14.34 8.46
C ALA A 303 -2.03 -13.65 9.82
N GLY A 304 -0.93 -12.93 10.10
CA GLY A 304 -0.68 -12.33 11.42
C GLY A 304 -1.69 -11.27 11.84
N ARG A 305 -1.78 -11.04 13.16
CA ARG A 305 -2.79 -10.18 13.76
C ARG A 305 -2.83 -8.76 13.16
N GLY A 306 -1.67 -8.14 12.92
CA GLY A 306 -1.58 -6.80 12.34
C GLY A 306 -2.09 -6.73 10.89
N VAL A 307 -1.80 -7.75 10.07
CA VAL A 307 -2.31 -7.84 8.69
C VAL A 307 -3.83 -7.97 8.72
N ARG A 308 -4.36 -8.90 9.53
CA ARG A 308 -5.82 -9.10 9.65
C ARG A 308 -6.53 -7.83 10.12
N ILE A 309 -6.05 -7.17 11.18
CA ILE A 309 -6.63 -5.91 11.69
C ILE A 309 -6.62 -4.83 10.61
N SER A 310 -5.50 -4.67 9.88
CA SER A 310 -5.40 -3.67 8.80
C SER A 310 -6.44 -3.93 7.71
N ILE A 311 -6.57 -5.18 7.25
CA ILE A 311 -7.52 -5.54 6.20
C ILE A 311 -8.97 -5.41 6.70
N TYR A 312 -9.27 -5.81 7.93
CA TYR A 312 -10.61 -5.64 8.54
C TYR A 312 -11.01 -4.17 8.59
N ALA A 313 -10.18 -3.33 9.21
CA ALA A 313 -10.45 -1.92 9.36
C ALA A 313 -10.54 -1.22 8.00
N GLY A 314 -9.61 -1.53 7.08
CA GLY A 314 -9.59 -0.96 5.74
C GLY A 314 -10.83 -1.35 4.92
N THR A 315 -11.32 -2.58 5.05
CA THR A 315 -12.52 -3.03 4.35
C THR A 315 -13.78 -2.36 4.91
N ILE A 316 -13.91 -2.27 6.24
CA ILE A 316 -15.02 -1.56 6.90
C ILE A 316 -15.04 -0.09 6.49
N LEU A 317 -13.88 0.56 6.44
CA LEU A 317 -13.76 1.94 6.03
C LEU A 317 -14.19 2.15 4.57
N SER A 318 -13.72 1.30 3.66
CA SER A 318 -14.13 1.29 2.25
C SER A 318 -15.64 1.12 2.08
N MET A 319 -16.23 0.19 2.82
CA MET A 319 -17.67 -0.03 2.81
C MET A 319 -18.44 1.18 3.36
N THR A 320 -17.93 1.80 4.43
CA THR A 320 -18.51 3.00 5.04
C THR A 320 -18.54 4.13 4.03
N VAL A 321 -17.44 4.38 3.32
CA VAL A 321 -17.39 5.38 2.24
C VAL A 321 -18.40 5.06 1.14
N ALA A 322 -18.47 3.82 0.68
CA ALA A 322 -19.43 3.37 -0.33
C ALA A 322 -20.89 3.55 0.11
N SER A 323 -21.16 3.36 1.40
CA SER A 323 -22.52 3.36 1.94
C SER A 323 -23.03 4.76 2.29
N PHE A 324 -22.19 5.61 2.87
CA PHE A 324 -22.56 6.95 3.31
C PHE A 324 -22.37 8.01 2.23
N ILE A 325 -21.44 7.78 1.29
CA ILE A 325 -21.10 8.73 0.21
C ILE A 325 -21.24 8.10 -1.19
N PRO A 326 -22.39 7.47 -1.52
CA PRO A 326 -22.54 6.77 -2.80
C PRO A 326 -22.54 7.71 -4.02
N TYR A 327 -22.80 9.00 -3.82
CA TYR A 327 -22.80 10.00 -4.89
C TYR A 327 -21.39 10.46 -5.28
N HIS A 328 -20.39 10.19 -4.44
CA HIS A 328 -19.01 10.58 -4.71
C HIS A 328 -18.31 9.50 -5.54
N GLU A 329 -18.60 9.49 -6.85
CA GLU A 329 -18.11 8.52 -7.85
C GLU A 329 -16.61 8.21 -7.70
N LYS A 330 -15.80 9.26 -7.48
CA LYS A 330 -14.36 9.13 -7.30
C LYS A 330 -14.00 8.28 -6.07
N ALA A 331 -14.64 8.54 -4.92
CA ALA A 331 -14.33 7.83 -3.68
C ALA A 331 -14.71 6.35 -3.80
N PHE A 332 -15.89 6.08 -4.35
CA PHE A 332 -16.37 4.72 -4.57
C PHE A 332 -15.50 3.95 -5.58
N ARG A 333 -15.13 4.60 -6.70
CA ARG A 333 -14.23 4.00 -7.71
C ARG A 333 -12.84 3.72 -7.15
N ASP A 334 -12.24 4.68 -6.45
CA ASP A 334 -10.89 4.55 -5.91
C ASP A 334 -10.84 3.44 -4.84
N SER A 335 -11.82 3.41 -3.92
CA SER A 335 -11.96 2.36 -2.90
C SER A 335 -12.16 0.97 -3.52
N SER A 336 -13.09 0.83 -4.46
CA SER A 336 -13.37 -0.46 -5.13
C SER A 336 -12.17 -0.96 -5.94
N ARG A 337 -11.49 -0.06 -6.65
CA ARG A 337 -10.27 -0.40 -7.40
C ARG A 337 -9.16 -0.86 -6.46
N ASN A 338 -8.95 -0.14 -5.35
CA ASN A 338 -7.93 -0.50 -4.37
C ASN A 338 -8.21 -1.88 -3.75
N ALA A 339 -9.48 -2.19 -3.44
CA ALA A 339 -9.87 -3.51 -2.94
C ALA A 339 -9.48 -4.63 -3.93
N TYR A 340 -9.86 -4.51 -5.21
CA TYR A 340 -9.47 -5.49 -6.22
C TYR A 340 -7.96 -5.64 -6.39
N ILE A 341 -7.23 -4.52 -6.44
CA ILE A 341 -5.77 -4.55 -6.62
C ILE A 341 -5.11 -5.24 -5.43
N VAL A 342 -5.40 -4.79 -4.20
CA VAL A 342 -4.78 -5.37 -3.00
C VAL A 342 -5.14 -6.84 -2.85
N SER A 343 -6.39 -7.24 -3.10
CA SER A 343 -6.77 -8.66 -3.08
C SER A 343 -6.06 -9.47 -4.17
N THR A 344 -5.89 -8.93 -5.37
CA THR A 344 -5.10 -9.59 -6.42
C THR A 344 -3.65 -9.74 -6.02
N SER A 345 -3.04 -8.68 -5.44
CA SER A 345 -1.67 -8.70 -4.94
C SER A 345 -1.48 -9.77 -3.86
N LEU A 346 -2.42 -9.88 -2.91
CA LEU A 346 -2.37 -10.87 -1.84
C LEU A 346 -2.34 -12.30 -2.41
N MET A 347 -3.22 -12.60 -3.36
CA MET A 347 -3.28 -13.94 -3.96
C MET A 347 -2.05 -14.26 -4.82
N ILE A 348 -1.55 -13.30 -5.60
CA ILE A 348 -0.33 -13.51 -6.39
C ILE A 348 0.86 -13.76 -5.44
N ALA A 349 1.00 -12.97 -4.38
CA ALA A 349 2.04 -13.19 -3.38
C ALA A 349 1.92 -14.57 -2.72
N SER A 350 0.70 -15.01 -2.39
CA SER A 350 0.47 -16.33 -1.81
C SER A 350 0.72 -17.47 -2.80
N LEU A 351 0.47 -17.26 -4.11
CA LEU A 351 0.84 -18.20 -5.16
C LEU A 351 2.35 -18.37 -5.28
N ILE A 352 3.08 -17.28 -5.15
CA ILE A 352 4.54 -17.29 -5.24
C ILE A 352 5.10 -18.02 -4.03
N GLU A 353 4.67 -17.63 -2.83
CA GLU A 353 5.04 -18.30 -1.57
C GLU A 353 4.78 -19.80 -1.64
N TRP A 354 3.59 -20.20 -2.11
CA TRP A 354 3.24 -21.60 -2.28
C TRP A 354 4.18 -22.35 -3.24
N LYS A 355 4.68 -21.68 -4.28
CA LYS A 355 5.60 -22.30 -5.27
C LYS A 355 7.06 -22.24 -4.87
N THR A 356 7.47 -21.33 -3.99
CA THR A 356 8.87 -21.13 -3.61
C THR A 356 9.21 -21.77 -2.28
N HIS A 357 8.41 -21.53 -1.25
CA HIS A 357 8.70 -21.89 0.15
C HIS A 357 7.71 -22.89 0.74
N GLY A 358 6.66 -23.23 -0.02
CA GLY A 358 5.50 -23.93 0.49
C GLY A 358 4.57 -22.97 1.22
N LEU A 359 3.28 -23.31 1.26
CA LEU A 359 2.27 -22.53 1.96
C LEU A 359 1.30 -23.49 2.62
N SER A 360 1.03 -23.28 3.90
CA SER A 360 0.07 -24.12 4.63
C SER A 360 -1.34 -23.96 4.05
N LEU A 361 -2.13 -25.04 4.10
CA LEU A 361 -3.53 -24.99 3.74
C LEU A 361 -4.29 -23.96 4.58
N PHE A 362 -3.95 -23.83 5.86
CA PHE A 362 -4.51 -22.83 6.76
C PHE A 362 -4.30 -21.40 6.22
N ASP A 363 -3.06 -21.01 5.91
CA ASP A 363 -2.77 -19.67 5.39
C ASP A 363 -3.47 -19.44 4.05
N ALA A 364 -3.56 -20.47 3.21
CA ALA A 364 -4.24 -20.37 1.93
C ALA A 364 -5.75 -20.12 2.06
N LEU A 365 -6.39 -20.73 3.06
CA LEU A 365 -7.80 -20.48 3.40
C LEU A 365 -8.00 -19.07 3.96
N ILE A 366 -7.08 -18.59 4.81
CA ILE A 366 -7.11 -17.21 5.33
C ILE A 366 -7.01 -16.20 4.19
N VAL A 367 -6.10 -16.39 3.24
CA VAL A 367 -5.96 -15.54 2.03
C VAL A 367 -7.26 -15.54 1.22
N THR A 368 -7.87 -16.71 1.03
CA THR A 368 -9.15 -16.86 0.34
C THR A 368 -10.26 -16.04 1.02
N MET A 369 -10.33 -16.12 2.35
CA MET A 369 -11.35 -15.41 3.12
C MET A 369 -11.11 -13.90 3.17
N LEU A 370 -9.87 -13.45 3.38
CA LEU A 370 -9.50 -12.03 3.40
C LEU A 370 -9.80 -11.37 2.04
N THR A 371 -9.40 -12.00 0.94
CA THR A 371 -9.62 -11.47 -0.42
C THR A 371 -11.10 -11.44 -0.79
N THR A 372 -11.85 -12.46 -0.37
CA THR A 372 -13.31 -12.48 -0.53
C THR A 372 -13.98 -11.39 0.31
N MET A 373 -13.54 -11.17 1.55
CA MET A 373 -14.06 -10.13 2.42
C MET A 373 -13.85 -8.74 1.81
N MET A 374 -12.62 -8.45 1.37
CA MET A 374 -12.25 -7.16 0.75
C MET A 374 -13.12 -6.84 -0.48
N THR A 375 -13.52 -7.86 -1.24
CA THR A 375 -14.28 -7.69 -2.48
C THR A 375 -15.79 -7.88 -2.31
N THR A 376 -16.27 -8.36 -1.16
CA THR A 376 -17.70 -8.56 -0.89
C THR A 376 -18.53 -7.30 -1.14
N PHE A 377 -18.11 -6.15 -0.58
CA PHE A 377 -18.85 -4.89 -0.77
C PHE A 377 -18.82 -4.43 -2.24
N VAL A 378 -17.76 -4.79 -2.97
CA VAL A 378 -17.54 -4.45 -4.37
C VAL A 378 -18.50 -5.27 -5.24
N THR A 379 -18.56 -6.58 -5.01
CA THR A 379 -19.45 -7.54 -5.71
C THR A 379 -20.92 -7.19 -5.53
N VAL A 380 -21.34 -6.85 -4.31
CA VAL A 380 -22.70 -6.38 -4.00
C VAL A 380 -23.08 -5.14 -4.82
N ASN A 381 -22.10 -4.29 -5.16
CA ASN A 381 -22.28 -3.09 -5.97
C ASN A 381 -21.88 -3.26 -7.45
N GLY A 382 -21.70 -4.52 -7.91
CA GLY A 382 -21.24 -4.85 -9.26
C GLY A 382 -21.94 -4.13 -10.41
N PRO A 383 -23.29 -3.95 -10.40
CA PRO A 383 -24.00 -3.24 -11.47
C PRO A 383 -23.57 -1.76 -11.64
N TYR A 384 -23.12 -1.12 -10.56
CA TYR A 384 -22.59 0.25 -10.58
C TYR A 384 -21.14 0.26 -11.05
N ILE A 385 -20.35 -0.69 -10.56
CA ILE A 385 -18.90 -0.78 -10.84
C ILE A 385 -18.59 -0.95 -12.31
N ARG A 386 -19.39 -1.76 -13.02
CA ARG A 386 -19.24 -1.95 -14.48
C ARG A 386 -19.31 -0.65 -15.27
N THR A 387 -19.93 0.40 -14.70
CA THR A 387 -20.04 1.72 -15.34
C THR A 387 -18.90 2.69 -15.01
N LEU A 388 -17.98 2.35 -14.11
CA LEU A 388 -16.97 3.27 -13.55
C LEU A 388 -15.65 3.36 -14.34
N GLY A 389 -15.61 2.81 -15.56
CA GLY A 389 -14.52 3.00 -16.52
C GLY A 389 -13.57 1.80 -16.68
N LEU A 390 -12.56 1.95 -17.55
CA LEU A 390 -11.68 0.85 -17.95
C LEU A 390 -10.84 0.29 -16.78
N SER A 391 -10.23 1.14 -15.96
CA SER A 391 -9.26 0.71 -14.95
C SER A 391 -9.85 -0.23 -13.89
N ILE A 392 -11.09 0.02 -13.48
CA ILE A 392 -11.76 -0.80 -12.46
C ILE A 392 -12.27 -2.13 -13.05
N ASN A 393 -12.66 -2.14 -14.33
CA ASN A 393 -13.04 -3.38 -15.00
C ASN A 393 -11.82 -4.28 -15.23
N ILE A 394 -10.65 -3.71 -15.59
CA ILE A 394 -9.39 -4.47 -15.65
C ILE A 394 -9.04 -5.02 -14.27
N ALA A 395 -9.10 -4.20 -13.22
CA ALA A 395 -8.81 -4.66 -11.86
C ALA A 395 -9.77 -5.78 -11.41
N SER A 396 -11.06 -5.67 -11.75
CA SER A 396 -12.05 -6.70 -11.49
C SER A 396 -11.76 -7.99 -12.26
N PHE A 397 -11.39 -7.89 -13.54
CA PHE A 397 -11.02 -9.05 -14.36
C PHE A 397 -9.80 -9.79 -13.79
N LEU A 398 -8.74 -9.05 -13.45
CA LEU A 398 -7.54 -9.61 -12.84
C LEU A 398 -7.88 -10.31 -11.54
N PHE A 399 -8.59 -9.63 -10.63
CA PHE A 399 -9.01 -10.20 -9.36
C PHE A 399 -9.80 -11.49 -9.56
N THR A 400 -10.89 -11.47 -10.35
CA THR A 400 -11.75 -12.65 -10.51
C THR A 400 -10.99 -13.81 -11.14
N THR A 401 -10.09 -13.54 -12.10
CA THR A 401 -9.26 -14.58 -12.73
C THR A 401 -8.34 -15.25 -11.72
N PHE A 402 -7.57 -14.45 -10.97
CA PHE A 402 -6.67 -15.01 -9.95
C PHE A 402 -7.44 -15.64 -8.79
N TRP A 403 -8.61 -15.12 -8.43
CA TRP A 403 -9.45 -15.65 -7.35
C TRP A 403 -10.01 -17.03 -7.70
N CYS A 404 -10.47 -17.21 -8.94
CA CYS A 404 -10.88 -18.51 -9.46
C CYS A 404 -9.72 -19.48 -9.51
N TYR A 405 -8.58 -19.07 -10.08
CA TYR A 405 -7.40 -19.92 -10.15
C TYR A 405 -6.93 -20.34 -8.75
N TRP A 406 -6.78 -19.39 -7.84
CA TRP A 406 -6.40 -19.62 -6.45
C TRP A 406 -7.34 -20.59 -5.74
N GLY A 407 -8.64 -20.31 -5.78
CA GLY A 407 -9.65 -21.14 -5.13
C GLY A 407 -9.72 -22.56 -5.68
N LEU A 408 -9.57 -22.72 -7.00
CA LEU A 408 -9.47 -24.04 -7.61
C LEU A 408 -8.21 -24.78 -7.12
N GLN A 409 -7.05 -24.13 -7.05
CA GLN A 409 -5.82 -24.78 -6.55
C GLN A 409 -5.95 -25.21 -5.09
N VAL A 410 -6.52 -24.36 -4.22
CA VAL A 410 -6.69 -24.64 -2.79
C VAL A 410 -7.69 -25.78 -2.55
N TRP A 411 -8.81 -25.78 -3.28
CA TRP A 411 -9.92 -26.72 -3.05
C TRP A 411 -9.92 -27.94 -3.97
N GLN A 412 -9.07 -27.98 -5.00
CA GLN A 412 -8.98 -29.14 -5.88
C GLN A 412 -8.57 -30.36 -5.08
N ASP A 413 -7.45 -30.35 -4.35
CA ASP A 413 -7.05 -31.44 -3.47
C ASP A 413 -6.47 -30.90 -2.15
N PRO A 414 -7.35 -30.51 -1.20
CA PRO A 414 -6.92 -29.84 0.03
C PRO A 414 -6.02 -30.72 0.91
N SER A 415 -6.17 -32.05 0.85
CA SER A 415 -5.33 -32.98 1.62
C SER A 415 -3.85 -32.95 1.23
N THR A 416 -3.55 -32.58 -0.01
CA THR A 416 -2.18 -32.50 -0.54
C THR A 416 -1.68 -31.07 -0.70
N PHE A 417 -2.53 -30.07 -0.43
CA PHE A 417 -2.13 -28.67 -0.57
C PHE A 417 -1.06 -28.32 0.47
N GLY A 418 0.06 -27.76 0.00
CA GLY A 418 1.19 -27.36 0.84
C GLY A 418 2.08 -28.52 1.33
N VAL A 419 1.77 -29.77 0.95
CA VAL A 419 2.54 -30.95 1.36
C VAL A 419 3.65 -31.22 0.33
N PRO A 420 4.91 -31.44 0.77
CA PRO A 420 6.00 -31.89 -0.09
C PRO A 420 5.67 -33.16 -0.87
N ARG A 421 6.19 -33.28 -2.10
CA ARG A 421 5.91 -34.45 -2.98
C ARG A 421 6.34 -35.80 -2.42
N ASP A 422 7.26 -35.81 -1.45
CA ASP A 422 7.86 -37.02 -0.87
C ASP A 422 7.33 -37.33 0.55
N GLY A 423 6.36 -36.56 1.05
CA GLY A 423 5.79 -36.72 2.39
C GLY A 423 4.69 -37.79 2.46
N GLU A 424 5.05 -39.07 2.55
CA GLU A 424 4.10 -40.11 2.94
C GLU A 424 3.66 -39.88 4.42
N ASN A 425 2.35 -39.87 4.68
CA ASN A 425 1.71 -39.70 6.02
C ASN A 425 1.69 -38.28 6.62
N CYS A 426 1.60 -37.22 5.81
CA CYS A 426 1.39 -35.87 6.34
C CYS A 426 -0.08 -35.62 6.77
N THR A 427 -0.29 -35.18 8.01
CA THR A 427 -1.61 -34.95 8.62
C THR A 427 -1.98 -33.48 8.75
N ALA A 428 -1.02 -32.53 8.69
CA ALA A 428 -1.29 -31.11 8.95
C ALA A 428 -2.42 -30.52 8.08
N SER A 429 -2.45 -30.86 6.78
CA SER A 429 -3.51 -30.41 5.86
C SER A 429 -4.85 -31.11 6.13
N THR A 430 -4.84 -32.36 6.61
CA THR A 430 -6.07 -33.10 6.97
C THR A 430 -6.66 -32.68 8.32
N GLU A 431 -5.82 -32.24 9.24
CA GLU A 431 -6.21 -31.76 10.57
C GLU A 431 -6.67 -30.29 10.57
N THR A 432 -6.47 -29.57 9.46
CA THR A 432 -6.93 -28.19 9.34
C THR A 432 -8.46 -28.12 9.44
N ILE A 433 -8.94 -27.32 10.39
CA ILE A 433 -10.35 -27.10 10.68
C ILE A 433 -10.82 -25.84 9.93
N PHE A 434 -11.85 -26.01 9.11
CA PHE A 434 -12.64 -24.92 8.55
C PHE A 434 -13.88 -24.70 9.40
N VAL A 435 -14.25 -23.43 9.63
CA VAL A 435 -15.38 -23.11 10.49
C VAL A 435 -16.59 -22.66 9.67
N VAL A 436 -17.71 -23.38 9.80
CA VAL A 436 -18.96 -23.07 9.10
C VAL A 436 -20.05 -22.83 10.14
N PHE A 437 -20.53 -21.58 10.23
CA PHE A 437 -21.53 -21.16 11.22
C PHE A 437 -21.18 -21.57 12.66
N GLY A 438 -19.90 -21.45 13.03
CA GLY A 438 -19.42 -21.81 14.36
C GLY A 438 -19.20 -23.31 14.59
N HIS A 439 -19.45 -24.18 13.60
CA HIS A 439 -19.16 -25.61 13.68
C HIS A 439 -17.81 -25.96 13.03
N ASN A 440 -17.10 -26.93 13.63
CA ASN A 440 -15.85 -27.47 13.09
C ASN A 440 -16.16 -28.40 11.93
N VAL A 441 -15.61 -28.11 10.76
CA VAL A 441 -15.70 -28.97 9.59
C VAL A 441 -14.29 -29.18 9.05
N GLY A 442 -13.87 -30.43 8.90
CA GLY A 442 -12.59 -30.72 8.26
C GLY A 442 -12.58 -30.21 6.82
N VAL A 443 -11.48 -29.59 6.38
CA VAL A 443 -11.38 -29.03 5.02
C VAL A 443 -11.55 -30.11 3.93
N ILE A 444 -11.20 -31.36 4.27
CA ILE A 444 -11.38 -32.54 3.41
C ILE A 444 -12.84 -32.99 3.24
N ASN A 445 -13.79 -32.39 3.95
CA ASN A 445 -15.20 -32.72 3.82
C ASN A 445 -15.69 -32.49 2.39
N SER A 446 -16.23 -33.54 1.75
CA SER A 446 -16.63 -33.51 0.35
C SER A 446 -17.72 -32.47 0.05
N SER A 447 -18.65 -32.24 0.98
CA SER A 447 -19.71 -31.24 0.81
C SER A 447 -19.15 -29.82 0.77
N VAL A 448 -18.23 -29.47 1.68
CA VAL A 448 -17.59 -28.15 1.72
C VAL A 448 -16.70 -27.95 0.49
N ARG A 449 -15.89 -28.96 0.14
CA ARG A 449 -15.04 -28.95 -1.05
C ARG A 449 -15.85 -28.74 -2.33
N ASN A 450 -16.91 -29.53 -2.53
CA ASN A 450 -17.76 -29.43 -3.72
C ASN A 450 -18.49 -28.08 -3.80
N PHE A 451 -18.95 -27.55 -2.66
CA PHE A 451 -19.53 -26.22 -2.60
C PHE A 451 -18.51 -25.14 -2.99
N ALA A 452 -17.30 -25.18 -2.42
CA ALA A 452 -16.24 -24.23 -2.73
C ALA A 452 -15.84 -24.29 -4.21
N LEU A 453 -15.59 -25.48 -4.75
CA LEU A 453 -15.27 -25.68 -6.17
C LEU A 453 -16.38 -25.15 -7.10
N SER A 454 -17.64 -25.38 -6.74
CA SER A 454 -18.78 -24.84 -7.50
C SER A 454 -18.79 -23.30 -7.50
N MET A 455 -18.51 -22.68 -6.35
CA MET A 455 -18.41 -21.22 -6.23
C MET A 455 -17.28 -20.64 -7.09
N PHE A 456 -16.09 -21.25 -7.06
CA PHE A 456 -14.97 -20.80 -7.90
C PHE A 456 -15.21 -21.05 -9.39
N ALA A 457 -15.88 -22.15 -9.75
CA ALA A 457 -16.28 -22.44 -11.12
C ALA A 457 -17.29 -21.42 -11.66
N ILE A 458 -18.30 -21.02 -10.87
CA ILE A 458 -19.21 -19.92 -11.22
C ILE A 458 -18.44 -18.60 -11.38
N GLY A 459 -17.40 -18.40 -10.58
CA GLY A 459 -16.49 -17.27 -10.72
C GLY A 459 -15.85 -17.16 -12.11
N ILE A 460 -15.60 -18.27 -12.82
CA ILE A 460 -15.01 -18.26 -14.18
C ILE A 460 -15.93 -17.51 -15.15
N ILE A 461 -17.25 -17.71 -15.03
CA ILE A 461 -18.26 -16.99 -15.83
C ILE A 461 -18.16 -15.49 -15.53
N SER A 462 -17.97 -15.12 -14.26
CA SER A 462 -17.77 -13.73 -13.84
C SER A 462 -16.47 -13.13 -14.38
N ALA A 463 -15.39 -13.90 -14.44
CA ALA A 463 -14.12 -13.49 -15.04
C ALA A 463 -14.29 -13.20 -16.54
N PHE A 464 -14.95 -14.11 -17.27
CA PHE A 464 -15.24 -13.93 -18.70
C PHE A 464 -16.12 -12.70 -18.96
N ALA A 465 -17.15 -12.49 -18.14
CA ALA A 465 -17.97 -11.29 -18.21
C ALA A 465 -17.13 -10.01 -17.99
N SER A 466 -16.26 -9.99 -16.99
CA SER A 466 -15.37 -8.86 -16.70
C SER A 466 -14.36 -8.59 -17.83
N LEU A 467 -13.89 -9.63 -18.52
CA LEU A 467 -13.05 -9.49 -19.72
C LEU A 467 -13.84 -8.82 -20.87
N CYS A 468 -15.07 -9.27 -21.12
CA CYS A 468 -15.95 -8.68 -22.13
C CYS A 468 -16.25 -7.20 -21.83
N TYR A 469 -16.47 -6.84 -20.56
CA TYR A 469 -16.65 -5.42 -20.19
C TYR A 469 -15.37 -4.61 -20.37
N SER A 470 -14.21 -5.17 -20.03
CA SER A 470 -12.91 -4.50 -20.16
C SER A 470 -12.57 -4.21 -21.62
N THR A 471 -12.75 -5.19 -22.51
CA THR A 471 -12.54 -5.05 -23.95
C THR A 471 -13.51 -4.04 -24.57
N LYS A 472 -14.78 -4.06 -24.18
CA LYS A 472 -15.77 -3.04 -24.59
C LYS A 472 -15.36 -1.63 -24.16
N TRP A 473 -14.84 -1.47 -22.95
CA TRP A 473 -14.33 -0.18 -22.47
C TRP A 473 -13.10 0.29 -23.25
N LEU A 474 -12.18 -0.64 -23.57
CA LEU A 474 -10.99 -0.35 -24.37
C LEU A 474 -11.38 0.11 -25.79
N ALA A 475 -12.34 -0.57 -26.41
CA ALA A 475 -12.92 -0.16 -27.71
C ALA A 475 -13.56 1.24 -27.63
N THR A 476 -14.29 1.52 -26.55
CA THR A 476 -14.91 2.86 -26.36
C THR A 476 -13.84 3.95 -26.20
N TYR A 477 -12.75 3.67 -25.48
CA TYR A 477 -11.65 4.61 -25.28
C TYR A 477 -10.89 4.89 -26.58
N THR A 478 -10.68 3.86 -27.41
CA THR A 478 -9.99 3.98 -28.69
C THR A 478 -10.84 4.71 -29.73
N ILE A 479 -12.15 4.45 -29.78
CA ILE A 479 -13.06 5.08 -30.77
C ILE A 479 -13.46 6.50 -30.36
N SER A 480 -13.91 6.70 -29.11
CA SER A 480 -14.50 7.97 -28.66
C SER A 480 -13.51 8.90 -27.96
N GLY A 481 -12.30 8.43 -27.67
CA GLY A 481 -11.34 9.14 -26.83
C GLY A 481 -11.65 9.01 -25.32
N ALA A 482 -10.58 9.10 -24.52
CA ALA A 482 -10.66 8.84 -23.08
C ALA A 482 -11.51 9.85 -22.29
N THR A 483 -11.62 11.10 -22.75
CA THR A 483 -12.42 12.16 -22.10
C THR A 483 -13.91 11.91 -22.29
N ALA A 484 -14.37 11.78 -23.54
CA ALA A 484 -15.78 11.51 -23.84
C ALA A 484 -16.26 10.18 -23.24
N ALA A 485 -15.40 9.16 -23.23
CA ALA A 485 -15.71 7.88 -22.61
C ALA A 485 -15.94 8.01 -21.08
N LYS A 486 -15.15 8.84 -20.39
CA LYS A 486 -15.30 9.12 -18.95
C LYS A 486 -16.56 9.93 -18.65
N ASP A 487 -16.86 10.94 -19.43
CA ASP A 487 -18.06 11.78 -19.23
C ASP A 487 -19.34 10.96 -19.41
N ASN A 488 -19.36 10.09 -20.43
CA ASN A 488 -20.43 9.12 -20.64
C ASN A 488 -20.53 8.07 -19.53
N ALA A 489 -19.42 7.73 -18.87
CA ALA A 489 -19.38 6.86 -17.69
C ALA A 489 -20.10 7.52 -16.51
N ALA A 490 -19.69 8.75 -16.19
CA ALA A 490 -20.22 9.54 -15.08
C ALA A 490 -21.72 9.78 -15.23
N MET A 491 -22.18 10.11 -16.45
CA MET A 491 -23.61 10.27 -16.74
C MET A 491 -24.40 8.97 -16.53
N ARG A 492 -23.88 7.83 -17.00
CA ARG A 492 -24.52 6.51 -16.81
C ARG A 492 -24.58 6.11 -15.34
N TYR A 493 -23.51 6.36 -14.60
CA TYR A 493 -23.46 6.16 -13.15
C TYR A 493 -24.50 7.00 -12.42
N ALA A 494 -24.54 8.30 -12.70
CA ALA A 494 -25.51 9.22 -12.09
C ALA A 494 -26.97 8.83 -12.41
N ARG A 495 -27.24 8.37 -13.65
CA ARG A 495 -28.56 7.88 -14.05
C ARG A 495 -28.96 6.63 -13.27
N LYS A 496 -28.08 5.62 -13.21
CA LYS A 496 -28.36 4.39 -12.43
C LYS A 496 -28.59 4.70 -10.96
N LEU A 497 -27.75 5.54 -10.37
CA LEU A 497 -27.85 5.89 -8.94
C LEU A 497 -29.16 6.62 -8.59
N ARG A 498 -29.70 7.43 -9.51
CA ARG A 498 -31.03 8.06 -9.33
C ARG A 498 -32.17 7.05 -9.35
N LEU A 499 -32.06 6.00 -10.16
CA LEU A 499 -33.09 4.96 -10.30
C LEU A 499 -33.13 4.01 -9.11
N THR A 500 -32.01 3.80 -8.41
CA THR A 500 -31.89 2.87 -7.27
C THR A 500 -31.88 3.55 -5.89
N LYS A 501 -32.44 4.76 -5.79
CA LYS A 501 -32.46 5.60 -4.58
C LYS A 501 -33.17 4.98 -3.34
N GLY A 502 -33.63 3.73 -3.41
CA GLY A 502 -34.27 2.97 -2.33
C GLY A 502 -33.62 1.62 -1.96
N GLN A 503 -32.51 1.19 -2.58
CA GLN A 503 -31.88 -0.09 -2.27
C GLN A 503 -30.88 0.00 -1.10
N HIS A 504 -31.34 0.42 0.08
CA HIS A 504 -30.55 0.32 1.31
C HIS A 504 -30.24 -1.15 1.69
N MET A 505 -31.08 -2.09 1.26
CA MET A 505 -31.03 -3.50 1.64
C MET A 505 -29.80 -4.26 1.08
N SER A 506 -29.27 -3.90 -0.10
CA SER A 506 -28.05 -4.58 -0.60
C SER A 506 -26.81 -4.18 0.19
N ARG A 507 -26.78 -2.97 0.76
CA ARG A 507 -25.63 -2.47 1.52
C ARG A 507 -25.43 -3.26 2.81
N TYR A 508 -26.50 -3.60 3.53
CA TYR A 508 -26.39 -4.37 4.78
C TYR A 508 -26.00 -5.84 4.57
N GLY A 509 -26.36 -6.45 3.42
CA GLY A 509 -25.96 -7.82 3.09
C GLY A 509 -24.45 -7.99 2.99
N GLY A 510 -23.75 -6.99 2.43
CA GLY A 510 -22.28 -6.98 2.41
C GLY A 510 -21.66 -6.90 3.81
N LEU A 511 -22.28 -6.15 4.73
CA LEU A 511 -21.80 -6.03 6.12
C LEU A 511 -21.91 -7.37 6.85
N ALA A 512 -23.07 -8.03 6.75
CA ALA A 512 -23.29 -9.33 7.37
C ALA A 512 -22.30 -10.38 6.87
N GLY A 513 -22.06 -10.43 5.55
CA GLY A 513 -21.06 -11.33 4.96
C GLY A 513 -19.64 -11.04 5.46
N MET A 514 -19.26 -9.76 5.62
CA MET A 514 -17.95 -9.41 6.15
C MET A 514 -17.79 -9.73 7.64
N ILE A 515 -18.80 -9.45 8.47
CA ILE A 515 -18.78 -9.83 9.90
C ILE A 515 -18.66 -11.34 10.02
N TYR A 516 -19.42 -12.10 9.23
CA TYR A 516 -19.31 -13.55 9.17
C TYR A 516 -17.88 -13.99 8.83
N LEU A 517 -17.26 -13.43 7.78
CA LEU A 517 -15.89 -13.77 7.38
C LEU A 517 -14.87 -13.41 8.48
N ILE A 518 -14.99 -12.24 9.13
CA ILE A 518 -14.11 -11.84 10.25
C ILE A 518 -14.22 -12.85 11.39
N VAL A 519 -15.45 -13.16 11.83
CA VAL A 519 -15.69 -14.11 12.92
C VAL A 519 -15.16 -15.49 12.56
N THR A 520 -15.40 -15.96 11.35
CA THR A 520 -14.90 -17.26 10.88
C THR A 520 -13.36 -17.29 10.83
N ILE A 521 -12.71 -16.22 10.36
CA ILE A 521 -11.23 -16.14 10.37
C ILE A 521 -10.68 -16.24 11.80
N GLU A 522 -11.21 -15.45 12.73
CA GLU A 522 -10.72 -15.50 14.12
C GLU A 522 -11.01 -16.85 14.80
N GLN A 523 -12.17 -17.46 14.51
CA GLN A 523 -12.47 -18.81 14.96
C GLN A 523 -11.52 -19.85 14.36
N MET A 524 -11.13 -19.71 13.09
CA MET A 524 -10.14 -20.60 12.48
C MET A 524 -8.77 -20.45 13.17
N VAL A 525 -8.33 -19.22 13.45
CA VAL A 525 -7.06 -18.97 14.18
C VAL A 525 -7.06 -19.62 15.55
N ASP A 526 -8.15 -19.45 16.31
CA ASP A 526 -8.26 -20.02 17.66
C ASP A 526 -8.37 -21.55 17.64
N ARG A 527 -9.10 -22.13 16.69
CA ARG A 527 -9.40 -23.59 16.68
C ARG A 527 -8.33 -24.45 16.03
N ASN A 528 -7.44 -23.86 15.23
CA ASN A 528 -6.29 -24.57 14.63
C ASN A 528 -5.02 -24.46 15.48
N ASN A 529 -5.08 -23.89 16.71
CA ASN A 529 -3.94 -23.74 17.62
C ASN A 529 -2.73 -22.99 17.04
N VAL A 530 -2.94 -22.10 16.07
CA VAL A 530 -1.89 -21.28 15.43
C VAL A 530 -1.78 -19.88 16.02
N LYS A 531 -2.57 -19.57 17.06
CA LYS A 531 -2.68 -18.23 17.64
C LYS A 531 -1.34 -17.66 18.11
N ASP A 532 -0.51 -18.49 18.73
CA ASP A 532 0.78 -18.07 19.28
C ASP A 532 1.75 -17.69 18.15
N GLN A 533 1.81 -18.50 17.07
CA GLN A 533 2.60 -18.22 15.86
C GLN A 533 2.15 -16.90 15.21
N LEU A 534 0.84 -16.66 15.12
CA LEU A 534 0.26 -15.45 14.51
C LEU A 534 0.24 -14.22 15.43
N SER A 535 0.65 -14.39 16.69
CA SER A 535 0.75 -13.30 17.66
C SER A 535 2.10 -12.59 17.60
N GLU A 536 3.10 -13.22 17.00
CA GLU A 536 4.40 -12.61 16.77
C GLU A 536 4.26 -11.38 15.85
N TRP A 537 4.92 -10.30 16.25
CA TRP A 537 4.83 -9.03 15.53
C TRP A 537 5.92 -8.95 14.48
N THR A 538 5.53 -8.90 13.21
CA THR A 538 6.47 -8.83 12.09
C THR A 538 6.59 -7.43 11.50
N TYR A 539 7.67 -7.21 10.76
CA TYR A 539 7.91 -5.98 10.00
C TYR A 539 6.74 -5.64 9.07
N SER A 540 6.24 -6.64 8.34
CA SER A 540 5.16 -6.52 7.36
C SER A 540 3.83 -6.12 8.00
N GLN A 541 3.55 -6.62 9.21
CA GLN A 541 2.37 -6.22 10.00
C GLN A 541 2.38 -4.73 10.34
N THR A 542 3.56 -4.17 10.64
CA THR A 542 3.71 -2.74 10.90
C THR A 542 3.41 -1.91 9.65
N ILE A 543 3.97 -2.30 8.49
CA ILE A 543 3.71 -1.61 7.23
C ILE A 543 2.22 -1.64 6.88
N ALA A 544 1.57 -2.80 7.03
CA ALA A 544 0.15 -2.97 6.77
C ALA A 544 -0.70 -1.98 7.59
N LEU A 545 -0.38 -1.76 8.87
CA LEU A 545 -1.09 -0.81 9.74
C LEU A 545 -0.83 0.65 9.38
N ILE A 546 0.39 0.99 8.95
CA ILE A 546 0.67 2.38 8.53
C ILE A 546 0.00 2.67 7.18
N MET A 547 -0.10 1.69 6.28
CA MET A 547 -0.86 1.84 5.03
C MET A 547 -2.36 2.07 5.29
N LEU A 548 -2.92 1.49 6.36
CA LEU A 548 -4.29 1.79 6.80
C LEU A 548 -4.47 3.28 7.14
N LEU A 549 -3.46 3.94 7.71
CA LEU A 549 -3.51 5.37 8.04
C LEU A 549 -3.76 6.22 6.79
N GLN A 550 -3.16 5.85 5.65
CA GLN A 550 -3.41 6.53 4.38
C GLN A 550 -4.88 6.41 3.96
N GLN A 551 -5.46 5.21 4.10
CA GLN A 551 -6.85 4.97 3.78
C GLN A 551 -7.80 5.77 4.70
N ILE A 552 -7.47 5.89 5.99
CA ILE A 552 -8.19 6.73 6.96
C ILE A 552 -8.16 8.20 6.53
N MET A 553 -6.98 8.72 6.16
CA MET A 553 -6.85 10.10 5.69
C MET A 553 -7.66 10.37 4.41
N ASP A 554 -7.67 9.43 3.47
CA ASP A 554 -8.47 9.54 2.24
C ASP A 554 -9.97 9.54 2.55
N CYS A 555 -10.41 8.66 3.44
CA CYS A 555 -11.79 8.61 3.91
C CYS A 555 -12.23 9.95 4.53
N ILE A 556 -11.43 10.50 5.45
CA ILE A 556 -11.70 11.81 6.06
C ILE A 556 -11.78 12.91 4.99
N SER A 557 -10.88 12.89 4.00
CA SER A 557 -10.91 13.84 2.89
C SER A 557 -12.21 13.74 2.08
N TYR A 558 -12.68 12.53 1.77
CA TYR A 558 -13.93 12.33 1.04
C TYR A 558 -15.16 12.79 1.83
N PHE A 559 -15.21 12.50 3.13
CA PHE A 559 -16.30 12.99 3.99
C PHE A 559 -16.34 14.51 4.04
N LYS A 560 -15.17 15.16 4.14
CA LYS A 560 -15.08 16.62 4.12
C LYS A 560 -15.56 17.19 2.78
N GLU A 561 -15.12 16.63 1.66
CA GLU A 561 -15.54 17.05 0.31
C GLU A 561 -17.07 16.93 0.14
N GLU A 562 -17.69 15.85 0.64
CA GLU A 562 -19.14 15.66 0.60
C GLU A 562 -19.89 16.67 1.48
N ILE A 563 -19.40 16.95 2.69
CA ILE A 563 -20.01 17.95 3.59
C ILE A 563 -20.01 19.33 2.92
N GLU A 564 -18.88 19.72 2.32
CA GLU A 564 -18.76 20.98 1.58
C GLU A 564 -19.72 21.03 0.37
N TYR A 565 -19.82 19.94 -0.39
CA TYR A 565 -20.74 19.84 -1.52
C TYR A 565 -22.21 19.97 -1.11
N ARG A 566 -22.61 19.29 -0.02
CA ARG A 566 -23.98 19.38 0.51
C ARG A 566 -24.29 20.78 1.04
N GLY A 567 -23.34 21.42 1.71
CA GLY A 567 -23.46 22.81 2.15
C GLY A 567 -23.71 23.76 0.98
N ALA A 568 -22.89 23.66 -0.08
CA ALA A 568 -23.04 24.49 -1.28
C ALA A 568 -24.38 24.26 -1.99
N LYS A 569 -24.82 23.00 -2.09
CA LYS A 569 -26.09 22.64 -2.72
C LYS A 569 -27.30 23.14 -1.94
N ASN A 570 -27.25 23.09 -0.61
CA ASN A 570 -28.31 23.62 0.24
C ASN A 570 -28.37 25.15 0.13
N ALA A 571 -27.23 25.83 0.12
CA ALA A 571 -27.16 27.28 -0.11
C ALA A 571 -27.73 27.67 -1.48
N GLN A 572 -27.45 26.88 -2.52
CA GLN A 572 -28.01 27.14 -3.86
C GLN A 572 -29.52 26.92 -3.90
N ARG A 573 -30.03 25.84 -3.29
CA ARG A 573 -31.49 25.62 -3.16
C ARG A 573 -32.19 26.75 -2.42
N GLN A 574 -31.56 27.29 -1.38
CA GLN A 574 -32.10 28.40 -0.62
C GLN A 574 -32.13 29.69 -1.47
N ARG A 575 -31.10 29.94 -2.29
CA ARG A 575 -31.12 31.04 -3.26
C ARG A 575 -32.23 30.88 -4.29
N ASP A 576 -32.38 29.69 -4.87
CA ASP A 576 -33.43 29.40 -5.86
C ASP A 576 -34.84 29.53 -5.24
N GLN A 577 -35.01 29.19 -3.96
CA GLN A 577 -36.26 29.37 -3.23
C GLN A 577 -36.55 30.87 -2.98
N ASN A 578 -35.58 31.62 -2.48
CA ASN A 578 -35.72 33.05 -2.24
C ASN A 578 -36.01 33.82 -3.54
N GLU A 579 -35.39 33.43 -4.66
CA GLU A 579 -35.65 34.02 -5.97
C GLU A 579 -37.08 33.72 -6.46
N ARG A 580 -37.58 32.50 -6.27
CA ARG A 580 -38.97 32.15 -6.58
C ARG A 580 -39.97 32.91 -5.73
N GLU A 581 -39.69 33.10 -4.44
CA GLU A 581 -40.53 33.90 -3.55
C GLU A 581 -40.56 35.37 -3.95
N ARG A 582 -39.39 35.94 -4.30
CA ARG A 582 -39.30 37.30 -4.84
C ARG A 582 -40.11 37.47 -6.11
N LEU A 583 -39.98 36.55 -7.07
CA LEU A 583 -40.76 36.58 -8.32
C LEU A 583 -42.27 36.46 -8.06
N ARG A 584 -42.69 35.68 -7.07
CA ARG A 584 -44.10 35.59 -6.65
C ARG A 584 -44.62 36.90 -6.06
N MET A 585 -43.83 37.56 -5.20
CA MET A 585 -44.18 38.86 -4.62
C MET A 585 -44.27 39.95 -5.70
N GLU A 586 -43.32 39.99 -6.65
CA GLU A 586 -43.35 40.93 -7.78
C GLU A 586 -44.56 40.69 -8.69
N ALA A 587 -44.94 39.43 -8.93
CA ALA A 587 -46.14 39.10 -9.70
C ALA A 587 -47.43 39.53 -8.98
N GLN A 588 -47.53 39.27 -7.67
CA GLN A 588 -48.67 39.70 -6.85
C GLN A 588 -48.82 41.23 -6.83
N ALA A 589 -47.71 41.95 -6.65
CA ALA A 589 -47.70 43.42 -6.65
C ALA A 589 -48.18 44.01 -7.99
N ARG A 590 -47.81 43.37 -9.12
CA ARG A 590 -48.30 43.77 -10.45
C ARG A 590 -49.80 43.53 -10.61
N THR A 591 -50.32 42.39 -10.13
CA THR A 591 -51.76 42.11 -10.21
C THR A 591 -52.60 43.01 -9.30
N SER A 592 -52.06 43.53 -8.20
CA SER A 592 -52.78 44.48 -7.33
C SER A 592 -52.75 45.93 -7.82
N ALA A 593 -51.89 46.27 -8.79
CA ALA A 593 -51.75 47.61 -9.34
C ALA A 593 -52.60 47.86 -10.60
N VAL A 594 -53.21 46.81 -11.14
CA VAL A 594 -54.20 46.83 -12.24
C VAL A 594 -55.57 46.71 -11.61
#